data_AF-A0A3M2DI22-F1
#
_entry.id   AF-A0A3M2DI22-F1
#
_cell.length_a   1.000
_cell.length_b   1.000
_cell.length_c   1.000
_cell.angle_alpha   90.00
_cell.angle_beta   90.00
_cell.angle_gamma   90.00
#
_symmetry.space_group_name_H-M   'P 1'
#
loop_
_entity.id
_entity.type
_entity.pdbx_description
1 polymer ?
#
loop_
_entity_poly.entity_id
_entity_poly.type
_entity_poly.pdbx_seq_one_letter_code
_entity_poly.pdbx_strand_id
1 'polypeptide(L)'
;MSAQWVKTVSLAVAGGWLVSVLAGPGIGWPFTGDLTKDPADVIEKYLSLDRRGARLKAATAQVLRPYVAWDGEPSWGRLTVISRYEVIRDSRQWEVLNSQEALIPVVFHVVGSLHIETATFWPEVRVEERRFHIKAVDDRWRIVGPQLPPHVGLQRLIDYVRLLAWQETDESRRVQLKRLQQALESVR
;
A
#
# COMPACT_ATOMS: atom_id res chain seq x y z
N MET A 1 14.23 -36.02 -67.02
CA MET A 1 13.28 -35.80 -68.13
C MET A 1 11.87 -35.83 -67.55
N SER A 2 11.02 -34.85 -67.93
CA SER A 2 9.61 -34.57 -67.54
C SER A 2 9.32 -34.43 -66.03
N ALA A 3 9.09 -33.27 -65.42
CA ALA A 3 8.21 -32.12 -65.73
C ALA A 3 6.72 -32.51 -65.84
N GLN A 4 5.98 -32.35 -64.74
CA GLN A 4 4.54 -32.16 -64.74
C GLN A 4 4.21 -30.88 -63.94
N TRP A 5 3.86 -29.84 -64.68
CA TRP A 5 2.99 -28.74 -64.24
C TRP A 5 1.54 -29.30 -64.18
N VAL A 6 0.50 -28.76 -63.55
CA VAL A 6 -0.02 -27.41 -63.26
C VAL A 6 -1.17 -27.70 -62.23
N LYS A 7 -1.52 -26.95 -61.19
CA LYS A 7 -2.32 -25.70 -61.17
C LYS A 7 -2.50 -25.21 -59.74
N THR A 8 -2.11 -23.96 -59.55
CA THR A 8 -2.54 -23.03 -58.51
C THR A 8 -4.07 -22.93 -58.49
N VAL A 9 -4.66 -22.96 -57.29
CA VAL A 9 -5.99 -22.40 -57.03
C VAL A 9 -5.85 -21.45 -55.85
N SER A 10 -5.85 -20.15 -56.14
CA SER A 10 -6.14 -19.11 -55.17
C SER A 10 -7.64 -18.89 -55.16
N LEU A 11 -8.26 -19.00 -53.99
CA LEU A 11 -9.59 -18.47 -53.74
C LEU A 11 -9.55 -17.74 -52.39
N ALA A 12 -9.42 -16.42 -52.49
CA ALA A 12 -9.80 -15.51 -51.43
C ALA A 12 -11.33 -15.46 -51.36
N VAL A 13 -11.89 -15.69 -50.18
CA VAL A 13 -13.23 -15.23 -49.83
C VAL A 13 -13.15 -14.54 -48.48
N ALA A 14 -13.58 -13.29 -48.52
CA ALA A 14 -13.75 -12.37 -47.41
C ALA A 14 -14.73 -12.92 -46.37
N GLY A 15 -14.53 -12.55 -45.11
CA GLY A 15 -15.46 -12.86 -44.04
C GLY A 15 -14.92 -12.42 -42.70
N GLY A 16 -14.76 -11.10 -42.53
CA GLY A 16 -14.43 -10.53 -41.24
C GLY A 16 -15.55 -10.79 -40.23
N TRP A 17 -15.16 -11.12 -39.00
CA TRP A 17 -15.92 -10.75 -37.82
C TRP A 17 -14.95 -10.16 -36.81
N LEU A 18 -15.19 -8.88 -36.51
CA LEU A 18 -14.60 -8.13 -35.42
C LEU A 18 -14.66 -8.95 -34.13
N VAL A 19 -13.50 -9.28 -33.56
CA VAL A 19 -13.43 -9.43 -32.11
C VAL A 19 -13.29 -8.02 -31.55
N SER A 20 -14.43 -7.35 -31.37
CA SER A 20 -14.52 -6.21 -30.47
C SER A 20 -14.24 -6.71 -29.06
N VAL A 21 -12.98 -6.70 -28.64
CA VAL A 21 -12.65 -6.71 -27.22
C VAL A 21 -13.23 -5.42 -26.67
N LEU A 22 -14.37 -5.54 -26.02
CA LEU A 22 -14.89 -4.52 -25.13
C LEU A 22 -13.79 -4.24 -24.10
N ALA A 23 -13.09 -3.13 -24.30
CA ALA A 23 -12.49 -2.39 -23.21
C ALA A 23 -13.65 -2.09 -22.24
N GLY A 24 -13.85 -2.98 -21.27
CA GLY A 24 -14.71 -2.71 -20.14
C GLY A 24 -14.26 -1.37 -19.54
N PRO A 25 -15.19 -0.53 -19.06
CA PRO A 25 -14.82 0.72 -18.43
C PRO A 25 -13.79 0.36 -17.37
N GLY A 26 -12.57 0.87 -17.54
CA GLY A 26 -11.57 0.79 -16.50
C GLY A 26 -12.29 1.22 -15.23
N ILE A 27 -12.25 0.35 -14.22
CA ILE A 27 -12.62 0.74 -12.86
C ILE A 27 -11.60 1.81 -12.52
N GLY A 28 -11.88 3.04 -12.93
CA GLY A 28 -11.15 4.22 -12.59
C GLY A 28 -11.37 4.35 -11.10
N TRP A 29 -10.35 3.98 -10.34
CA TRP A 29 -10.30 4.34 -8.94
C TRP A 29 -10.52 5.86 -8.94
N PRO A 30 -11.56 6.39 -8.28
CA PRO A 30 -11.80 7.83 -8.26
C PRO A 30 -10.48 8.48 -7.83
N PHE A 31 -9.98 9.41 -8.65
CA PHE A 31 -8.68 10.02 -8.49
C PHE A 31 -8.62 10.76 -7.14
N THR A 32 -8.14 10.08 -6.12
CA THR A 32 -7.94 10.61 -4.78
C THR A 32 -6.71 11.49 -4.81
N GLY A 33 -6.89 12.81 -4.75
CA GLY A 33 -5.79 13.78 -4.70
C GLY A 33 -5.90 14.96 -5.67
N ASP A 34 -7.01 15.15 -6.37
CA ASP A 34 -7.27 16.43 -7.07
C ASP A 34 -7.08 17.61 -6.09
N LEU A 35 -6.49 18.72 -6.56
CA LEU A 35 -6.23 19.93 -5.76
C LEU A 35 -7.52 20.54 -5.18
N THR A 36 -8.69 20.19 -5.74
CA THR A 36 -10.00 20.58 -5.19
C THR A 36 -10.37 19.84 -3.89
N LYS A 37 -9.65 18.77 -3.55
CA LYS A 37 -9.87 17.98 -2.33
C LYS A 37 -8.98 18.46 -1.19
N ASP A 38 -9.43 18.18 0.03
CA ASP A 38 -8.65 18.42 1.25
C ASP A 38 -7.36 17.57 1.19
N PRO A 39 -6.16 18.18 1.26
CA PRO A 39 -4.91 17.42 1.28
C PRO A 39 -4.84 16.38 2.41
N ALA A 40 -5.51 16.61 3.54
CA ALA A 40 -5.60 15.64 4.63
C ALA A 40 -6.26 14.32 4.19
N ASP A 41 -7.14 14.33 3.17
CA ASP A 41 -7.77 13.12 2.64
C ASP A 41 -6.75 12.18 1.97
N VAL A 42 -5.69 12.73 1.36
CA VAL A 42 -4.62 11.94 0.75
C VAL A 42 -3.85 11.19 1.84
N ILE A 43 -3.51 11.87 2.93
CA ILE A 43 -2.82 11.29 4.09
C ILE A 43 -3.71 10.22 4.74
N GLU A 44 -4.97 10.55 5.00
CA GLU A 44 -5.96 9.61 5.57
C GLU A 44 -6.07 8.34 4.74
N LYS A 45 -6.16 8.48 3.40
CA LYS A 45 -6.28 7.34 2.51
C LYS A 45 -5.01 6.49 2.46
N TYR A 46 -3.84 7.13 2.42
CA TYR A 46 -2.54 6.46 2.50
C TYR A 46 -2.42 5.64 3.79
N LEU A 47 -2.66 6.26 4.95
CA LEU A 47 -2.56 5.61 6.26
C LEU A 47 -3.62 4.53 6.46
N SER A 48 -4.81 4.70 5.92
CA SER A 48 -5.86 3.67 5.92
C SER A 48 -5.45 2.41 5.15
N LEU A 49 -4.73 2.58 4.04
CA LEU A 49 -4.19 1.46 3.27
C LEU A 49 -3.01 0.80 4.01
N ASP A 50 -2.12 1.59 4.60
CA ASP A 50 -0.98 1.07 5.37
C ASP A 50 -1.44 0.28 6.61
N ARG A 51 -2.39 0.82 7.38
CA ARG A 51 -3.02 0.15 8.52
C ARG A 51 -3.66 -1.19 8.13
N ARG A 52 -4.21 -1.29 6.92
CA ARG A 52 -4.78 -2.53 6.35
C ARG A 52 -3.72 -3.47 5.75
N GLY A 53 -2.44 -3.14 5.90
CA GLY A 53 -1.32 -3.98 5.53
C GLY A 53 -1.00 -3.95 4.05
N ALA A 54 -1.29 -2.85 3.33
CA ALA A 54 -0.90 -2.70 1.93
C ALA A 54 0.61 -2.89 1.73
N ARG A 55 1.43 -2.55 2.74
CA ARG A 55 2.89 -2.68 2.72
C ARG A 55 3.42 -4.00 3.29
N LEU A 56 2.54 -4.94 3.68
CA LEU A 56 2.96 -6.27 4.14
C LEU A 56 3.41 -7.19 2.98
N LYS A 57 2.97 -6.92 1.76
CA LYS A 57 3.38 -7.66 0.55
C LYS A 57 3.77 -6.66 -0.54
N ALA A 58 4.85 -6.97 -1.28
CA ALA A 58 5.30 -6.13 -2.39
C ALA A 58 4.20 -5.90 -3.44
N ALA A 59 3.43 -6.95 -3.78
CA ALA A 59 2.34 -6.87 -4.76
C ALA A 59 1.23 -5.87 -4.38
N THR A 60 0.98 -5.70 -3.08
CA THR A 60 -0.06 -4.77 -2.59
C THR A 60 0.47 -3.37 -2.35
N ALA A 61 1.79 -3.15 -2.27
CA ALA A 61 2.37 -1.84 -2.01
C ALA A 61 2.12 -0.85 -3.16
N GLN A 62 1.97 -1.34 -4.40
CA GLN A 62 1.72 -0.52 -5.57
C GLN A 62 0.43 0.32 -5.48
N VAL A 63 -0.54 -0.09 -4.65
CA VAL A 63 -1.78 0.67 -4.44
C VAL A 63 -1.54 2.02 -3.75
N LEU A 64 -0.36 2.23 -3.16
CA LEU A 64 0.02 3.48 -2.49
C LEU A 64 0.61 4.53 -3.42
N ARG A 65 1.03 4.14 -4.63
CA ARG A 65 1.68 5.04 -5.60
C ARG A 65 0.92 6.34 -5.88
N PRO A 66 -0.42 6.37 -5.97
CA PRO A 66 -1.13 7.61 -6.23
C PRO A 66 -1.01 8.65 -5.12
N TYR A 67 -0.68 8.25 -3.89
CA TYR A 67 -0.68 9.12 -2.70
C TYR A 67 0.70 9.69 -2.37
N VAL A 68 1.76 9.20 -3.00
CA VAL A 68 3.15 9.48 -2.62
C VAL A 68 3.94 10.01 -3.82
N ALA A 69 4.95 10.84 -3.53
CA ALA A 69 5.82 11.43 -4.55
C ALA A 69 7.16 10.71 -4.69
N TRP A 70 7.47 9.72 -3.84
CA TRP A 70 8.71 8.96 -3.93
C TRP A 70 8.61 7.73 -4.83
N ASP A 71 9.75 7.38 -5.45
CA ASP A 71 9.84 6.33 -6.45
C ASP A 71 10.04 4.92 -5.86
N GLY A 72 10.38 4.80 -4.58
CA GLY A 72 10.62 3.51 -3.96
C GLY A 72 10.53 3.56 -2.44
N GLU A 73 10.38 2.38 -1.84
CA GLU A 73 10.34 2.19 -0.40
C GLU A 73 11.72 1.75 0.10
N PRO A 74 12.23 2.32 1.20
CA PRO A 74 13.41 1.81 1.88
C PRO A 74 13.20 0.37 2.35
N SER A 75 14.29 -0.39 2.48
CA SER A 75 14.26 -1.69 3.13
C SER A 75 14.06 -1.50 4.63
N TRP A 76 12.82 -1.53 5.06
CA TRP A 76 12.47 -1.44 6.49
C TRP A 76 12.79 -2.78 7.18
N GLY A 77 13.75 -2.80 8.11
CA GLY A 77 14.01 -3.97 8.98
C GLY A 77 12.96 -4.16 10.09
N ARG A 78 12.04 -3.19 10.23
CA ARG A 78 10.98 -3.18 11.24
C ARG A 78 9.68 -2.60 10.68
N LEU A 79 8.56 -3.00 11.28
CA LEU A 79 7.27 -2.31 11.11
C LEU A 79 6.73 -1.82 12.45
N THR A 80 5.99 -0.72 12.43
CA THR A 80 5.29 -0.17 13.59
C THR A 80 3.90 -0.79 13.66
N VAL A 81 3.52 -1.28 14.83
CA VAL A 81 2.18 -1.80 15.10
C VAL A 81 1.37 -0.72 15.80
N ILE A 82 0.21 -0.38 15.23
CA ILE A 82 -0.65 0.68 15.75
C ILE A 82 -2.05 0.12 16.10
N SER A 83 -2.68 0.71 17.11
CA SER A 83 -4.10 0.50 17.39
C SER A 83 -4.97 1.39 16.51
N ARG A 84 -4.60 2.68 16.41
CA ARG A 84 -5.25 3.71 15.61
C ARG A 84 -4.28 4.83 15.23
N TYR A 85 -4.71 5.69 14.32
CA TYR A 85 -4.08 6.96 14.01
C TYR A 85 -5.16 8.03 13.89
N GLU A 86 -4.75 9.30 13.94
CA GLU A 86 -5.60 10.47 13.76
C GLU A 86 -4.89 11.48 12.87
N VAL A 87 -5.50 11.87 11.75
CA VAL A 87 -5.03 12.98 10.91
C VAL A 87 -5.66 14.27 11.43
N ILE A 88 -4.84 15.22 11.86
CA ILE A 88 -5.33 16.50 12.40
C ILE A 88 -5.82 17.35 11.23
N ARG A 89 -7.14 17.50 11.10
CA ARG A 89 -7.79 18.24 9.99
C ARG A 89 -7.98 19.72 10.25
N ASP A 90 -7.79 20.15 11.49
CA ASP A 90 -7.87 21.56 11.87
C ASP A 90 -6.68 22.32 11.27
N SER A 91 -6.94 23.08 10.21
CA SER A 91 -5.90 23.81 9.46
C SER A 91 -5.13 24.84 10.28
N ARG A 92 -5.67 25.27 11.43
CA ARG A 92 -4.97 26.12 12.40
C ARG A 92 -3.77 25.44 13.05
N GLN A 93 -3.73 24.11 13.02
CA GLN A 93 -2.64 23.28 13.56
C GLN A 93 -1.66 22.84 12.47
N TRP A 94 -1.88 23.24 11.22
CA TRP A 94 -0.99 22.93 10.11
C TRP A 94 0.12 23.97 10.01
N GLU A 95 1.28 23.53 9.55
CA GLU A 95 2.35 24.43 9.13
C GLU A 95 2.21 24.65 7.62
N VAL A 96 1.58 25.75 7.23
CA VAL A 96 1.41 26.10 5.80
C VAL A 96 2.72 26.71 5.30
N LEU A 97 3.38 26.02 4.38
CA LEU A 97 4.65 26.47 3.82
C LEU A 97 4.41 27.45 2.67
N ASN A 98 3.43 27.15 1.80
CA ASN A 98 2.94 28.02 0.73
C ASN A 98 1.56 27.53 0.23
N SER A 99 1.04 28.12 -0.84
CA SER A 99 -0.28 27.75 -1.42
C SER A 99 -0.36 26.32 -1.98
N GLN A 100 0.78 25.65 -2.16
CA GLN A 100 0.91 24.33 -2.77
C GLN A 100 1.57 23.32 -1.83
N GLU A 101 1.86 23.69 -0.58
CA GLU A 101 2.61 22.85 0.37
C GLU A 101 2.22 23.12 1.83
N ALA A 102 2.06 22.04 2.61
CA ALA A 102 1.81 22.12 4.04
C ALA A 102 2.42 20.94 4.78
N LEU A 103 2.65 21.10 6.09
CA LEU A 103 2.89 20.00 7.01
C LEU A 103 1.64 19.76 7.84
N ILE A 104 1.08 18.55 7.70
CA ILE A 104 -0.16 18.13 8.38
C ILE A 104 0.22 17.16 9.52
N PRO A 105 -0.13 17.47 10.78
CA PRO A 105 0.13 16.57 11.90
C PRO A 105 -0.73 15.31 11.85
N VAL A 106 -0.12 14.19 12.20
CA VAL A 106 -0.75 12.88 12.38
C VAL A 106 -0.30 12.30 13.71
N VAL A 107 -1.26 11.86 14.51
CA VAL A 107 -1.01 11.21 15.80
C VAL A 107 -1.19 9.70 15.64
N PHE A 108 -0.17 8.93 15.98
CA PHE A 108 -0.21 7.47 16.02
C PHE A 108 -0.32 6.97 17.45
N HIS A 109 -1.22 6.01 17.67
CA HIS A 109 -1.25 5.23 18.91
C HIS A 109 -0.54 3.90 18.66
N VAL A 110 0.75 3.87 19.00
CA VAL A 110 1.64 2.73 18.81
C VAL A 110 1.46 1.75 19.96
N VAL A 111 1.42 0.46 19.62
CA VAL A 111 1.37 -0.65 20.60
C VAL A 111 2.67 -1.45 20.65
N GLY A 112 3.53 -1.31 19.63
CA GLY A 112 4.84 -1.91 19.60
C GLY A 112 5.47 -1.89 18.22
N SER A 113 6.56 -2.64 18.05
CA SER A 113 7.25 -2.81 16.77
C SER A 113 7.59 -4.27 16.52
N LEU A 114 7.54 -4.67 15.25
CA LEU A 114 7.93 -6.01 14.81
C LEU A 114 9.22 -5.93 14.01
N HIS A 115 10.25 -6.65 14.46
CA HIS A 115 11.46 -6.88 13.68
C HIS A 115 11.20 -8.02 12.69
N ILE A 116 11.33 -7.71 11.39
CA ILE A 116 10.90 -8.62 10.33
C ILE A 116 11.83 -9.82 10.23
N GLU A 117 13.15 -9.60 10.33
CA GLU A 117 14.17 -10.64 10.19
C GLU A 117 14.06 -11.72 11.28
N THR A 118 13.79 -11.30 12.52
CA THR A 118 13.71 -12.20 13.68
C THR A 118 12.30 -12.64 14.01
N ALA A 119 11.28 -12.10 13.32
CA ALA A 119 9.87 -12.26 13.66
C ALA A 119 9.57 -11.98 15.15
N THR A 120 10.27 -11.00 15.73
CA THR A 120 10.15 -10.63 17.15
C THR A 120 9.32 -9.37 17.31
N PHE A 121 8.25 -9.46 18.09
CA PHE A 121 7.44 -8.32 18.50
C PHE A 121 7.94 -7.75 19.82
N TRP A 122 8.13 -6.43 19.85
CA TRP A 122 8.48 -5.65 21.03
C TRP A 122 7.29 -4.76 21.42
N PRO A 123 6.59 -5.09 22.51
CA PRO A 123 5.53 -4.24 23.05
C PRO A 123 6.10 -2.89 23.47
N GLU A 124 5.49 -1.81 22.98
CA GLU A 124 5.87 -0.45 23.33
C GLU A 124 4.69 0.47 23.10
N VAL A 125 3.96 0.78 24.17
CA VAL A 125 2.79 1.66 24.11
C VAL A 125 3.26 3.10 24.17
N ARG A 126 3.06 3.85 23.07
CA ARG A 126 3.34 5.29 23.02
C ARG A 126 2.40 6.02 22.08
N VAL A 127 2.29 7.32 22.30
CA VAL A 127 1.67 8.24 21.35
C VAL A 127 2.79 8.97 20.61
N GLU A 128 2.70 8.99 19.28
CA GLU A 128 3.74 9.55 18.41
C GLU A 128 3.11 10.51 17.42
N GLU A 129 3.52 11.79 17.43
CA GLU A 129 3.14 12.76 16.41
C GLU A 129 4.16 12.77 15.27
N ARG A 130 3.67 12.73 14.04
CA ARG A 130 4.46 12.92 12.82
C ARG A 130 3.80 13.97 11.94
N ARG A 131 4.61 14.86 11.37
CA ARG A 131 4.15 15.87 10.42
C ARG A 131 4.42 15.39 9.01
N PHE A 132 3.35 15.18 8.25
CA PHE A 132 3.42 14.76 6.86
C PHE A 132 3.49 16.00 5.97
N HIS A 133 4.56 16.10 5.19
CA HIS A 133 4.72 17.09 4.14
C HIS A 133 3.92 16.64 2.92
N ILE A 134 2.94 17.46 2.56
CA ILE A 134 2.09 17.29 1.39
C ILE A 134 2.35 18.42 0.41
N LYS A 135 2.42 18.08 -0.88
CA LYS A 135 2.74 19.01 -1.97
C LYS A 135 1.86 18.75 -3.18
N ALA A 136 1.51 19.80 -3.91
CA ALA A 136 0.94 19.71 -5.25
C ALA A 136 2.01 19.25 -6.26
N VAL A 137 1.84 18.07 -6.84
CA VAL A 137 2.71 17.45 -7.85
C VAL A 137 1.82 16.93 -8.98
N ASP A 138 2.04 17.41 -10.21
CA ASP A 138 1.24 17.07 -11.40
C ASP A 138 -0.28 17.29 -11.18
N ASP A 139 -0.63 18.48 -10.68
CA ASP A 139 -2.00 18.88 -10.33
C ASP A 139 -2.70 17.95 -9.32
N ARG A 140 -1.90 17.32 -8.44
CA ARG A 140 -2.40 16.44 -7.38
C ARG A 140 -1.66 16.61 -6.07
N TRP A 141 -2.39 16.54 -4.96
CA TRP A 141 -1.80 16.41 -3.64
C TRP A 141 -1.09 15.07 -3.49
N ARG A 142 0.19 15.11 -3.10
CA ARG A 142 0.99 13.92 -2.80
C ARG A 142 1.83 14.13 -1.55
N ILE A 143 2.03 13.05 -0.81
CA ILE A 143 2.92 13.02 0.33
C ILE A 143 4.36 12.98 -0.21
N VAL A 144 5.16 13.97 0.15
CA VAL A 144 6.59 14.02 -0.19
C VAL A 144 7.46 13.53 0.98
N GLY A 145 6.93 13.55 2.20
CA GLY A 145 7.59 12.94 3.36
C GLY A 145 6.76 13.05 4.64
N PRO A 146 7.24 12.49 5.75
CA PRO A 146 8.39 11.59 5.82
C PRO A 146 8.05 10.22 5.20
N GLN A 147 9.08 9.52 4.71
CA GLN A 147 8.96 8.08 4.47
C GLN A 147 9.08 7.37 5.82
N LEU A 148 8.02 6.70 6.24
CA LEU A 148 7.97 5.98 7.51
C LEU A 148 7.99 4.47 7.27
N PRO A 149 8.48 3.64 8.21
CA PRO A 149 8.24 2.21 8.16
C PRO A 149 6.73 1.90 8.11
N PRO A 150 6.32 0.71 7.68
CA PRO A 150 4.91 0.33 7.65
C PRO A 150 4.24 0.51 9.01
N HIS A 151 3.10 1.21 9.05
CA HIS A 151 2.26 1.38 10.23
C HIS A 151 1.02 0.49 10.11
N VAL A 152 1.13 -0.73 10.63
CA VAL A 152 0.13 -1.78 10.42
C VAL A 152 -0.79 -1.88 11.63
N GLY A 153 -2.09 -2.06 11.39
CA GLY A 153 -3.05 -2.28 12.46
C GLY A 153 -2.81 -3.61 13.18
N LEU A 154 -2.91 -3.61 14.51
CA LEU A 154 -2.68 -4.81 15.35
C LEU A 154 -3.47 -6.03 14.85
N GLN A 155 -4.79 -5.90 14.69
CA GLN A 155 -5.63 -7.01 14.22
C GLN A 155 -5.21 -7.51 12.84
N ARG A 156 -4.87 -6.59 11.94
CA ARG A 156 -4.46 -6.94 10.59
C ARG A 156 -3.17 -7.75 10.58
N LEU A 157 -2.22 -7.39 11.45
CA LEU A 157 -0.97 -8.11 11.60
C LEU A 157 -1.19 -9.50 12.20
N ILE A 158 -2.05 -9.63 13.22
CA ILE A 158 -2.44 -10.93 13.78
C ILE A 158 -3.01 -11.85 12.69
N ASP A 159 -3.96 -11.34 11.90
CA ASP A 159 -4.59 -12.12 10.82
C ASP A 159 -3.56 -12.54 9.75
N TYR A 160 -2.61 -11.66 9.45
CA TYR A 160 -1.53 -11.94 8.51
C TYR A 160 -0.58 -13.02 9.03
N VAL A 161 -0.12 -12.92 10.28
CA VAL A 161 0.74 -13.94 10.92
C VAL A 161 0.03 -15.28 10.99
N ARG A 162 -1.27 -15.30 11.32
CA ARG A 162 -2.09 -16.51 11.31
C ARG A 162 -2.14 -17.17 9.93
N LEU A 163 -2.33 -16.37 8.87
CA LEU A 163 -2.30 -16.87 7.49
C LEU A 163 -0.93 -17.46 7.14
N LEU A 164 0.15 -16.78 7.49
CA LEU A 164 1.51 -17.28 7.25
C LEU A 164 1.75 -18.61 7.99
N ALA A 165 1.37 -18.71 9.26
CA ALA A 165 1.54 -19.94 10.04
C ALA A 165 0.76 -21.12 9.45
N TRP A 166 -0.41 -20.85 8.86
CA TRP A 166 -1.21 -21.87 8.18
C TRP A 166 -0.58 -22.35 6.86
N GLN A 167 0.07 -21.44 6.13
CA GLN A 167 0.73 -21.75 4.85
C GLN A 167 2.14 -22.33 5.01
N GLU A 168 2.78 -22.10 6.16
CA GLU A 168 4.15 -22.54 6.44
C GLU A 168 4.22 -24.06 6.58
N THR A 169 5.19 -24.67 5.89
CA THR A 169 5.44 -26.12 5.90
C THR A 169 6.55 -26.50 6.86
N ASP A 170 7.49 -25.60 7.12
CA ASP A 170 8.57 -25.80 8.09
C ASP A 170 8.04 -25.67 9.52
N GLU A 171 8.16 -26.76 10.31
CA GLU A 171 7.61 -26.80 11.66
C GLU A 171 8.31 -25.80 12.60
N SER A 172 9.61 -25.55 12.43
CA SER A 172 10.35 -24.60 13.27
C SER A 172 9.87 -23.17 13.05
N ARG A 173 9.66 -22.77 11.79
CA ARG A 173 9.11 -21.46 11.42
C ARG A 173 7.65 -21.34 11.84
N ARG A 174 6.86 -22.41 11.72
CA ARG A 174 5.48 -22.43 12.18
C ARG A 174 5.38 -22.19 13.68
N VAL A 175 6.25 -22.81 14.49
CA VAL A 175 6.34 -22.56 15.93
C VAL A 175 6.73 -21.11 16.23
N GLN A 176 7.69 -20.54 15.48
CA GLN A 176 8.07 -19.12 15.62
C GLN A 176 6.91 -18.18 15.31
N LEU A 177 6.16 -18.41 14.23
CA LEU A 177 4.98 -17.61 13.86
C LEU A 177 3.87 -17.72 14.91
N LYS A 178 3.65 -18.91 15.49
CA LYS A 178 2.69 -19.09 16.60
C LYS A 178 3.09 -18.28 17.85
N ARG A 179 4.38 -18.26 18.20
CA ARG A 179 4.88 -17.43 19.31
C ARG A 179 4.69 -15.95 19.04
N LEU A 180 4.98 -15.51 17.81
CA LEU A 180 4.71 -14.14 17.39
C LEU A 180 3.21 -13.80 17.48
N GLN A 181 2.34 -14.69 17.01
CA GLN A 181 0.89 -14.50 17.12
C GLN A 181 0.47 -14.31 18.59
N GLN A 182 0.94 -15.16 19.50
CA GLN A 182 0.65 -15.06 20.93
C GLN A 182 1.15 -13.74 21.54
N ALA A 183 2.35 -13.29 21.15
CA ALA A 183 2.91 -12.02 21.59
C ALA A 183 2.11 -10.80 21.09
N LEU A 184 1.52 -10.88 19.90
CA LEU A 184 0.63 -9.84 19.37
C LEU A 184 -0.75 -9.87 20.04
N GLU A 185 -1.27 -11.06 20.33
CA GLU A 185 -2.57 -11.24 20.98
C GLU A 185 -2.55 -10.79 22.46
N SER A 186 -1.40 -10.81 23.13
CA SER A 186 -1.27 -10.38 24.53
C SER A 186 -1.39 -8.85 24.74
N VAL A 187 -1.25 -8.07 23.68
CA VAL A 187 -1.35 -6.59 23.71
C VAL A 187 -2.65 -6.06 23.08
N ARG A 188 -3.57 -6.96 22.73
CA ARG A 188 -4.88 -6.63 22.16
C ARG A 188 -5.84 -6.12 23.22
#